data_AF-A0A7R9ADQ9-F1
#
_entry.id   AF-A0A7R9ADQ9-F1
#
_cell.length_a   1.000
_cell.length_b   1.000
_cell.length_c   1.000
_cell.angle_alpha   90.00
_cell.angle_beta   90.00
_cell.angle_gamma   90.00
#
_symmetry.space_group_name_H-M   'P 1'
#
loop_
_entity.id
_entity.type
_entity.pdbx_description
1 polymer ?
#
loop_
_entity_poly.entity_id
_entity_poly.type
_entity_poly.pdbx_seq_one_letter_code
_entity_poly.pdbx_strand_id
1 'polypeptide(L)'
;MNAERSTEHPGPIDNSSLLVEEDGEELRERLIEDLDFVMVLKDVWMMLVEWYGLVPNRQPIPRQVIEQEYGDLEKNVIHKFSWHTTVAQLEFEMRNLFNGPASRETRVLFRDGTDVYTCLNLKDDTLEDLGITSHTNGQPVVLEVKCWDGS
;
A
#
# COMPACT_ATOMS: atom_id res chain seq x y z
N MET A 1 -35.24 -11.42 -35.56
CA MET A 1 -34.94 -10.22 -34.74
C MET A 1 -33.90 -10.65 -33.72
N ASN A 2 -32.63 -10.33 -33.96
CA ASN A 2 -31.55 -10.63 -33.02
C ASN A 2 -31.58 -9.58 -31.92
N ALA A 3 -31.79 -10.01 -30.68
CA ALA A 3 -31.65 -9.15 -29.52
C ALA A 3 -30.16 -9.07 -29.17
N GLU A 4 -29.55 -7.93 -29.47
CA GLU A 4 -28.28 -7.51 -28.87
C GLU A 4 -28.53 -7.38 -27.36
N ARG A 5 -28.12 -8.38 -26.58
CA ARG A 5 -28.15 -8.30 -25.12
C ARG A 5 -27.03 -7.35 -24.70
N SER A 6 -27.39 -6.26 -24.04
CA SER A 6 -26.50 -5.24 -23.50
C SER A 6 -25.35 -5.86 -22.71
N THR A 7 -24.12 -5.69 -23.20
CA THR A 7 -22.87 -6.16 -22.58
C THR A 7 -22.30 -5.15 -21.56
N GLU A 8 -23.13 -4.22 -21.07
CA GLU A 8 -22.69 -3.06 -20.28
C GLU A 8 -22.76 -3.28 -18.77
N HIS A 9 -23.28 -4.43 -18.32
CA HIS A 9 -23.36 -4.75 -16.91
C HIS A 9 -22.11 -5.53 -16.47
N PRO A 10 -21.27 -4.99 -15.55
CA PRO A 10 -20.00 -5.63 -15.17
C PRO A 10 -20.18 -6.96 -14.44
N GLY A 11 -21.38 -7.22 -13.92
CA GLY A 11 -21.67 -8.40 -13.10
C GLY A 11 -21.36 -8.13 -11.62
N PRO A 12 -21.47 -9.17 -10.76
CA PRO A 12 -21.14 -9.03 -9.35
C PRO A 12 -19.69 -8.64 -9.14
N ILE A 13 -19.43 -7.91 -8.07
CA ILE A 13 -18.07 -7.50 -7.71
C ILE A 13 -17.23 -8.74 -7.40
N ASP A 14 -16.09 -8.87 -8.08
CA ASP A 14 -15.16 -9.98 -7.94
C ASP A 14 -13.75 -9.46 -7.67
N ASN A 15 -13.28 -9.66 -6.43
CA ASN A 15 -11.94 -9.30 -5.97
C ASN A 15 -10.97 -10.49 -5.96
N SER A 16 -11.33 -11.63 -6.57
CA SER A 16 -10.51 -12.84 -6.56
C SER A 16 -9.10 -12.63 -7.13
N SER A 17 -8.94 -11.73 -8.10
CA SER A 17 -7.64 -11.37 -8.68
C SER A 17 -6.71 -10.69 -7.69
N LEU A 18 -7.24 -10.05 -6.65
CA LEU A 18 -6.47 -9.34 -5.62
C LEU A 18 -5.99 -10.28 -4.53
N LEU A 19 -6.52 -11.50 -4.42
CA LEU A 19 -6.28 -12.41 -3.31
C LEU A 19 -5.28 -13.51 -3.67
N VAL A 20 -4.45 -13.91 -2.71
CA VAL A 20 -3.47 -15.01 -2.89
C VAL A 20 -4.21 -16.32 -3.19
N GLU A 21 -5.21 -16.63 -2.38
CA GLU A 21 -6.07 -17.81 -2.55
C GLU A 21 -7.51 -17.40 -2.86
N GLU A 22 -8.22 -18.25 -3.61
CA GLU A 22 -9.61 -17.99 -3.98
C GLU A 22 -10.52 -17.87 -2.75
N ASP A 23 -10.25 -18.53 -1.64
CA ASP A 23 -11.09 -18.41 -0.43
C ASP A 23 -10.37 -17.64 0.70
N GLY A 24 -9.24 -17.01 0.38
CA GLY A 24 -8.40 -16.32 1.34
C GLY A 24 -8.79 -14.86 1.58
N GLU A 25 -8.25 -14.28 2.65
CA GLU A 25 -8.36 -12.85 2.98
C GLU A 25 -7.05 -12.09 2.72
N GLU A 26 -5.99 -12.81 2.35
CA GLU A 26 -4.67 -12.25 2.12
C GLU A 26 -4.57 -11.67 0.71
N LEU A 27 -4.17 -10.40 0.60
CA LEU A 27 -3.92 -9.78 -0.69
C LEU A 27 -2.62 -10.29 -1.30
N ARG A 28 -2.61 -10.39 -2.62
CA ARG A 28 -1.38 -10.59 -3.37
C ARG A 28 -0.42 -9.43 -3.11
N GLU A 29 0.86 -9.77 -3.11
CA GLU A 29 1.91 -8.78 -3.19
C GLU A 29 1.87 -8.08 -4.55
N ARG A 30 2.48 -6.89 -4.65
CA ARG A 30 2.62 -6.11 -5.90
C ARG A 30 1.33 -5.49 -6.45
N LEU A 31 0.29 -5.34 -5.64
CA LEU A 31 -0.89 -4.57 -6.04
C LEU A 31 -0.61 -3.07 -5.95
N ILE A 32 -0.91 -2.35 -7.02
CA ILE A 32 -0.73 -0.90 -7.17
C ILE A 32 -2.11 -0.23 -7.22
N GLU A 33 -2.32 0.77 -6.38
CA GLU A 33 -3.54 1.59 -6.42
C GLU A 33 -3.63 2.36 -7.74
N ASP A 34 -4.85 2.52 -8.28
CA ASP A 34 -5.18 3.07 -9.61
C ASP A 34 -4.73 2.22 -10.81
N LEU A 35 -4.03 1.11 -10.58
CA LEU A 35 -3.70 0.12 -11.62
C LEU A 35 -4.44 -1.20 -11.41
N ASP A 36 -4.27 -1.82 -10.24
CA ASP A 36 -4.84 -3.12 -9.90
C ASP A 36 -6.12 -3.01 -9.07
N PHE A 37 -6.24 -1.97 -8.25
CA PHE A 37 -7.42 -1.70 -7.44
C PHE A 37 -7.63 -0.20 -7.24
N VAL A 38 -8.85 0.18 -6.84
CA VAL A 38 -9.18 1.54 -6.40
C VAL A 38 -9.76 1.48 -5.00
N MET A 39 -9.41 2.44 -4.15
CA MET A 39 -10.07 2.61 -2.86
C MET A 39 -11.37 3.39 -3.03
N VAL A 40 -12.44 2.89 -2.40
CA VAL A 40 -13.73 3.57 -2.37
C VAL A 40 -14.17 3.78 -0.93
N LEU A 41 -14.90 4.87 -0.70
CA LEU A 41 -15.54 5.11 0.59
C LEU A 41 -16.52 3.98 0.92
N LYS A 42 -16.68 3.69 2.22
CA LYS A 42 -17.60 2.64 2.69
C LYS A 42 -19.01 2.77 2.12
N ASP A 43 -19.54 3.99 2.08
CA ASP A 43 -20.89 4.24 1.56
C ASP A 43 -20.98 3.95 0.06
N VAL A 44 -19.94 4.30 -0.70
CA VAL A 44 -19.84 3.99 -2.13
C VAL A 44 -19.75 2.47 -2.34
N TRP A 45 -18.95 1.77 -1.53
CA TRP A 45 -18.88 0.31 -1.57
C TRP A 45 -20.24 -0.35 -1.31
N MET A 46 -20.97 0.12 -0.29
CA MET A 46 -22.31 -0.40 0.02
C MET A 46 -23.27 -0.20 -1.16
N MET A 47 -23.24 0.96 -1.82
CA MET A 47 -24.04 1.22 -3.02
C MET A 47 -23.66 0.28 -4.17
N LEU A 48 -22.35 0.05 -4.39
CA LEU A 48 -21.88 -0.87 -5.43
C LEU A 48 -22.34 -2.32 -5.16
N VAL A 49 -22.25 -2.80 -3.92
CA VAL A 49 -22.74 -4.13 -3.54
C VAL A 49 -24.26 -4.24 -3.69
N GLU A 50 -25.00 -3.19 -3.35
CA GLU A 50 -26.46 -3.16 -3.55
C GLU A 50 -26.83 -3.23 -5.04
N TRP A 51 -26.11 -2.52 -5.91
CA TRP A 51 -26.41 -2.45 -7.34
C TRP A 51 -25.97 -3.69 -8.12
N TYR A 52 -24.77 -4.19 -7.83
CA TYR A 52 -24.13 -5.23 -8.63
C TYR A 52 -24.08 -6.58 -7.94
N GLY A 53 -24.23 -6.62 -6.62
CA GLY A 53 -24.03 -7.81 -5.81
C GLY A 53 -22.55 -8.15 -5.61
N LEU A 54 -22.32 -9.15 -4.77
CA LEU A 54 -21.00 -9.71 -4.48
C LEU A 54 -21.00 -11.19 -4.88
N VAL A 55 -19.90 -11.69 -5.45
CA VAL A 55 -19.76 -13.12 -5.76
C VAL A 55 -20.00 -13.96 -4.48
N PRO A 56 -20.73 -15.10 -4.56
CA PRO A 56 -21.00 -15.94 -3.39
C PRO A 56 -19.72 -16.34 -2.65
N ASN A 57 -19.80 -16.41 -1.31
CA ASN A 57 -18.69 -16.73 -0.41
C ASN A 57 -17.54 -15.71 -0.39
N ARG A 58 -17.67 -14.55 -1.04
CA ARG A 58 -16.72 -13.45 -0.91
C ARG A 58 -17.04 -12.54 0.26
N GLN A 59 -16.00 -11.93 0.82
CA GLN A 59 -16.12 -10.86 1.79
C GLN A 59 -15.57 -9.54 1.22
N PRO A 60 -16.11 -8.39 1.65
CA PRO A 60 -15.47 -7.11 1.43
C PRO A 60 -14.02 -7.12 1.94
N ILE A 61 -13.14 -6.35 1.30
CA ILE A 61 -11.74 -6.16 1.74
C ILE A 61 -11.65 -4.75 2.34
N PRO A 62 -12.09 -4.53 3.60
CA PRO A 62 -12.02 -3.21 4.21
C PRO A 62 -10.56 -2.84 4.45
N ARG A 63 -10.22 -1.61 4.07
CA ARG A 63 -8.97 -0.97 4.47
C ARG A 63 -9.30 0.22 5.35
N GLN A 64 -8.57 0.34 6.46
CA GLN A 64 -8.60 1.54 7.27
C GLN A 64 -7.64 2.55 6.65
N VAL A 65 -8.14 3.76 6.37
CA VAL A 65 -7.29 4.90 6.08
C VAL A 65 -6.67 5.29 7.42
N ILE A 66 -5.38 5.00 7.58
CA ILE A 66 -4.60 5.49 8.70
C ILE A 66 -4.32 6.95 8.37
N GLU A 67 -4.96 7.88 9.07
CA GLU A 67 -4.50 9.27 9.07
C GLU A 67 -3.09 9.23 9.64
N GLN A 68 -2.12 9.63 8.84
CA GLN A 68 -0.73 9.69 9.26
C GLN A 68 -0.62 10.80 10.32
N GLU A 69 -0.90 10.48 11.58
CA GLU A 69 -0.31 11.23 12.69
C GLU A 69 1.19 10.94 12.62
N TYR A 70 1.87 11.77 11.84
CA TYR A 70 3.30 11.73 11.71
C TYR A 70 3.92 11.87 13.10
N GLY A 71 4.40 10.76 13.65
CA GLY A 71 5.27 10.81 14.81
C GLY A 71 6.43 11.76 14.52
N ASP A 72 6.70 12.66 15.47
CA ASP A 72 7.93 13.47 15.64
C ASP A 72 8.82 13.64 14.39
N LEU A 73 8.28 14.27 13.33
CA LEU A 73 9.00 14.57 12.07
C LEU A 73 10.23 15.46 12.27
N GLU A 74 10.45 15.99 13.47
CA GLU A 74 11.64 16.75 13.81
C GLU A 74 12.88 15.83 13.91
N LYS A 75 12.70 14.53 14.18
CA LYS A 75 13.80 13.55 14.23
C LYS A 75 14.23 13.10 12.83
N ASN A 76 14.99 13.97 12.17
CA ASN A 76 15.63 13.66 10.89
C ASN A 76 17.01 13.04 11.10
N VAL A 77 17.28 11.93 10.42
CA VAL A 77 18.60 11.28 10.37
C VAL A 77 19.05 11.23 8.91
N ILE A 78 20.23 11.77 8.62
CA ILE A 78 20.86 11.60 7.30
C ILE A 78 21.69 10.32 7.35
N HIS A 79 21.34 9.36 6.50
CA HIS A 79 22.06 8.09 6.37
C HIS A 79 22.39 7.81 4.90
N LYS A 80 23.46 7.06 4.65
CA LYS A 80 23.91 6.71 3.30
C LYS A 80 23.61 5.25 3.02
N PHE A 81 23.02 4.99 1.87
CA PHE A 81 22.73 3.64 1.39
C PHE A 81 23.45 3.38 0.07
N SER A 82 23.67 2.10 -0.23
CA SER A 82 24.11 1.66 -1.55
C SER A 82 22.93 1.72 -2.52
N TRP A 83 23.19 1.89 -3.81
CA TRP A 83 22.14 1.75 -4.83
C TRP A 83 21.48 0.38 -4.83
N HIS A 84 22.25 -0.65 -4.48
CA HIS A 84 21.80 -2.04 -4.39
C HIS A 84 21.13 -2.37 -3.05
N THR A 85 20.93 -1.37 -2.18
CA THR A 85 20.20 -1.58 -0.92
C THR A 85 18.75 -1.86 -1.26
N THR A 86 18.22 -2.99 -0.79
CA THR A 86 16.81 -3.33 -0.96
C THR A 86 15.94 -2.59 0.05
N VAL A 87 14.64 -2.46 -0.22
CA VAL A 87 13.68 -1.88 0.73
C VAL A 87 13.66 -2.64 2.06
N ALA A 88 13.84 -3.97 2.06
CA ALA A 88 13.97 -4.76 3.29
C ALA A 88 15.17 -4.33 4.14
N GLN A 89 16.33 -4.13 3.49
CA GLN A 89 17.55 -3.69 4.16
C GLN A 89 17.40 -2.25 4.68
N LEU A 90 16.80 -1.37 3.87
CA LEU A 90 16.48 0.00 4.27
C LEU A 90 15.57 0.02 5.50
N GLU A 91 14.47 -0.74 5.50
CA GLU A 91 13.55 -0.83 6.63
C GLU A 91 14.25 -1.34 7.89
N PHE A 92 15.05 -2.39 7.76
CA PHE A 92 15.82 -2.95 8.87
C PHE A 92 16.77 -1.92 9.49
N GLU A 93 17.51 -1.17 8.66
CA GLU A 93 18.40 -0.11 9.13
C GLU A 93 17.62 1.05 9.76
N MET A 94 16.52 1.49 9.16
CA MET A 94 15.66 2.52 9.75
C MET A 94 15.13 2.10 11.12
N ARG A 95 14.69 0.84 11.28
CA ARG A 95 14.27 0.31 12.59
C ARG A 95 15.39 0.39 13.62
N ASN A 96 16.62 0.06 13.24
CA ASN A 96 17.77 0.15 14.14
C ASN A 96 18.08 1.61 14.52
N LEU A 97 18.02 2.54 13.56
CA LEU A 97 18.32 3.96 13.79
C LEU A 97 17.28 4.65 14.70
N PHE A 98 16.01 4.26 14.59
CA PHE A 98 14.91 4.87 15.35
C PHE A 98 14.46 4.05 16.57
N ASN A 99 15.18 2.98 16.93
CA ASN A 99 14.81 2.02 17.98
C ASN A 99 13.36 1.50 17.81
N GLY A 100 12.96 1.21 16.58
CA GLY A 100 11.61 0.72 16.26
C GLY A 100 11.36 -0.66 16.88
N PRO A 101 10.17 -0.92 17.45
CA PRO A 101 9.86 -2.22 18.05
C PRO A 101 9.87 -3.34 17.00
N ALA A 102 10.67 -4.39 17.24
CA ALA A 102 10.87 -5.51 16.31
C ALA A 102 9.59 -6.30 16.01
N SER A 103 8.61 -6.28 16.92
CA SER A 103 7.34 -7.00 16.78
C SER A 103 6.22 -6.19 16.10
N ARG A 104 6.46 -4.92 15.73
CA ARG A 104 5.45 -4.10 15.05
C ARG A 104 5.63 -4.12 13.54
N GLU A 105 4.51 -4.16 12.82
CA GLU A 105 4.47 -3.94 11.38
C GLU A 105 4.98 -2.51 11.11
N THR A 106 5.89 -2.36 10.14
CA THR A 106 6.35 -1.03 9.70
C THR A 106 6.30 -0.94 8.18
N ARG A 107 6.14 0.28 7.71
CA ARG A 107 6.16 0.61 6.29
C ARG A 107 7.19 1.70 6.05
N VAL A 108 7.80 1.63 4.88
CA VAL A 108 8.74 2.65 4.43
C VAL A 108 8.01 3.50 3.42
N LEU A 109 8.01 4.80 3.64
CA LEU A 109 7.33 5.77 2.78
C LEU A 109 8.37 6.67 2.14
N PHE A 110 8.23 6.90 0.85
CA PHE A 110 9.07 7.81 0.08
C PHE A 110 8.28 9.08 -0.23
N ARG A 111 8.92 10.23 -0.10
CA ARG A 111 8.33 11.52 -0.46
C ARG A 111 9.08 12.11 -1.65
N ASP A 112 8.38 12.27 -2.77
CA ASP A 112 8.95 12.59 -4.09
C ASP A 112 9.21 14.10 -4.34
N GLY A 113 9.36 14.89 -3.28
CA GLY A 113 9.50 16.35 -3.36
C GLY A 113 8.17 17.10 -3.38
N THR A 114 7.04 16.41 -3.47
CA THR A 114 5.71 16.95 -3.14
C THR A 114 5.33 16.63 -1.68
N ASP A 115 4.11 16.95 -1.23
CA ASP A 115 3.56 16.47 0.07
C ASP A 115 2.91 15.07 -0.05
N VAL A 116 3.13 14.36 -1.15
CA VAL A 116 2.62 13.00 -1.37
C VAL A 116 3.64 11.98 -0.87
N TYR A 117 3.14 10.97 -0.15
CA TYR A 117 3.92 9.85 0.35
C TYR A 117 3.53 8.57 -0.39
N THR A 118 4.53 7.92 -0.99
CA THR A 118 4.36 6.64 -1.69
C THR A 118 4.93 5.53 -0.83
N CYS A 119 4.14 4.47 -0.63
CA CYS A 119 4.58 3.34 0.18
C CYS A 119 5.51 2.41 -0.62
N LEU A 120 6.72 2.18 -0.12
CA LEU A 120 7.71 1.25 -0.67
C LEU A 120 7.37 -0.17 -0.18
N ASN A 121 6.43 -0.80 -0.87
CA ASN A 121 5.88 -2.11 -0.47
C ASN A 121 6.72 -3.30 -0.94
N LEU A 122 7.51 -3.12 -2.00
CA LEU A 122 8.29 -4.18 -2.61
C LEU A 122 9.64 -4.32 -1.89
N LYS A 123 9.74 -5.30 -1.01
CA LYS A 123 10.90 -5.50 -0.12
C LYS A 123 12.18 -5.88 -0.84
N ASP A 124 12.07 -6.49 -2.01
CA ASP A 124 13.20 -6.91 -2.85
C ASP A 124 13.69 -5.82 -3.80
N ASP A 125 12.88 -4.81 -4.09
CA ASP A 125 13.27 -3.71 -4.96
C ASP A 125 14.43 -2.94 -4.35
N THR A 126 15.39 -2.58 -5.20
CA THR A 126 16.53 -1.76 -4.79
C THR A 126 16.20 -0.27 -4.88
N LEU A 127 16.99 0.55 -4.19
CA LEU A 127 16.89 2.01 -4.32
C LEU A 127 17.10 2.49 -5.77
N GLU A 128 17.88 1.75 -6.55
CA GLU A 128 18.06 1.99 -8.00
C GLU A 128 16.78 1.71 -8.79
N ASP A 129 16.13 0.57 -8.56
CA ASP A 129 14.87 0.22 -9.23
C ASP A 129 13.76 1.25 -8.96
N LEU A 130 13.79 1.85 -7.77
CA LEU A 130 12.83 2.87 -7.33
C LEU A 130 13.21 4.30 -7.75
N GLY A 131 14.37 4.49 -8.39
CA GLY A 131 14.85 5.82 -8.78
C GLY A 131 15.14 6.75 -7.59
N ILE A 132 15.32 6.20 -6.38
CA ILE A 132 15.61 6.94 -5.15
C ILE A 132 17.11 7.29 -5.16
N THR A 133 17.44 8.29 -5.96
CA THR A 133 18.81 8.74 -6.20
C THR A 133 18.88 10.25 -5.94
N SER A 134 19.51 10.65 -4.83
CA SER A 134 19.78 12.07 -4.56
C SER A 134 21.28 12.34 -4.62
N HIS A 135 21.69 13.15 -5.59
CA HIS A 135 23.08 13.57 -5.75
C HIS A 135 23.41 14.85 -4.99
N THR A 136 22.42 15.57 -4.44
CA THR A 136 22.65 16.91 -3.88
C THR A 136 21.98 17.21 -2.53
N ASN A 137 20.77 16.72 -2.24
CA ASN A 137 20.02 17.13 -1.03
C ASN A 137 19.36 15.98 -0.22
N GLY A 138 19.75 14.72 -0.44
CA GLY A 138 19.01 13.57 0.09
C GLY A 138 17.60 13.49 -0.50
N GLN A 139 16.90 12.37 -0.30
CA GLN A 139 15.46 12.27 -0.52
C GLN A 139 14.83 11.78 0.79
N PRO A 140 13.76 12.42 1.27
CA PRO A 140 13.13 12.03 2.51
C PRO A 140 12.46 10.66 2.39
N VAL A 141 12.81 9.77 3.31
CA VAL A 141 12.16 8.48 3.53
C VAL A 141 11.70 8.43 4.98
N VAL A 142 10.48 7.96 5.21
CA VAL A 142 9.84 7.89 6.53
C VAL A 142 9.60 6.43 6.90
N LEU A 143 9.93 6.06 8.14
CA LEU A 143 9.55 4.78 8.73
C LEU A 143 8.26 4.98 9.51
N GLU A 144 7.17 4.45 8.99
CA GLU A 144 5.88 4.43 9.66
C GLU A 144 5.77 3.16 10.50
N VAL A 145 5.47 3.31 11.79
CA VAL A 145 5.24 2.18 12.71
C VAL A 145 3.75 2.08 12.96
N LYS A 146 3.14 0.95 12.60
CA LYS A 146 1.72 0.74 12.82
C LYS A 146 1.39 0.77 14.32
N CYS A 147 0.38 1.54 14.70
CA CYS A 147 -0.09 1.60 16.07
C CYS A 147 -0.74 0.26 16.49
N TRP A 148 -0.71 -0.03 17.79
CA TRP A 148 -1.19 -1.30 18.38
C TRP A 148 -2.68 -1.55 18.16
N ASP A 149 -3.43 -0.48 17.94
CA ASP A 149 -4.88 -0.45 17.74
C ASP A 149 -5.26 -0.60 16.26
N GLY A 150 -4.28 -0.75 15.37
CA GLY A 150 -4.53 -0.77 13.93
C GLY A 150 -5.12 0.53 13.40
N SER A 151 -4.98 1.63 14.15
CA SER A 151 -5.47 2.96 13.75
C SER A 151 -4.60 3.61 12.71
#